data_AF-A0A950FX39-F1
#
_entry.id   AF-A0A950FX39-F1
#
_cell.length_a   1.000
_cell.length_b   1.000
_cell.length_c   1.000
_cell.angle_alpha   90.00
_cell.angle_beta   90.00
_cell.angle_gamma   90.00
#
_symmetry.space_group_name_H-M   'P 1'
#
loop_
_entity.id
_entity.type
_entity.pdbx_description
1 polymer ?
#
loop_
_entity_poly.entity_id
_entity_poly.type
_entity_poly.pdbx_seq_one_letter_code
_entity_poly.pdbx_strand_id
1 'polypeptide(L)' 'MPKTRSGKIMRRVLTFISNTMEIGDLTTLANPEIVEQIRMMVQGEAKLATKAGPEDFRSFGQE' A
#
# COMPACT_ATOMS: atom_id res chain seq x y z
N MET A 1 7.12 8.46 -4.04
CA MET A 1 7.36 6.99 -3.96
C MET A 1 7.21 6.52 -2.52
N PRO A 2 6.62 5.34 -2.27
CA PRO A 2 6.44 4.78 -0.93
C PRO A 2 7.77 4.24 -0.43
N LYS A 3 8.33 4.86 0.62
CA LYS A 3 9.63 4.50 1.19
C LYS A 3 9.51 4.10 2.65
N THR A 4 10.23 3.06 3.05
CA THR A 4 10.38 2.65 4.45
C THR A 4 11.26 3.64 5.22
N ARG A 5 11.27 3.57 6.56
CA ARG A 5 12.19 4.34 7.41
C ARG A 5 13.68 4.12 7.10
N SER A 6 14.03 2.97 6.50
CA SER A 6 15.39 2.66 6.01
C SER A 6 15.68 3.16 4.60
N GLY A 7 14.76 3.89 3.96
CA GLY A 7 14.93 4.46 2.61
C GLY A 7 14.66 3.50 1.45
N LYS A 8 14.38 2.21 1.73
CA LYS A 8 14.02 1.23 0.70
C LYS A 8 12.62 1.52 0.14
N ILE A 9 12.42 1.23 -1.14
CA ILE A 9 11.10 1.38 -1.78
C ILE A 9 10.21 0.20 -1.36
N MET A 10 9.06 0.50 -0.76
CA MET A 10 8.07 -0.52 -0.39
C MET A 10 7.19 -0.85 -1.61
N ARG A 11 7.74 -1.63 -2.54
CA ARG A 11 7.07 -1.98 -3.80
C ARG A 11 5.71 -2.66 -3.60
N ARG A 12 5.52 -3.35 -2.48
CA ARG A 12 4.25 -3.96 -2.07
C ARG A 12 3.10 -2.98 -2.23
N VAL A 13 3.21 -1.76 -1.67
CA VAL A 13 2.16 -0.74 -1.75
C VAL A 13 1.75 -0.45 -3.19
N LEU A 14 2.72 -0.37 -4.10
CA LEU A 14 2.47 -0.13 -5.52
C LEU A 14 1.69 -1.29 -6.15
N THR A 15 2.05 -2.54 -5.82
CA THR A 15 1.34 -3.74 -6.28
C THR A 15 -0.12 -3.75 -5.80
N PHE A 16 -0.39 -3.38 -4.56
CA PHE A 16 -1.76 -3.33 -4.05
C PHE A 16 -2.60 -2.26 -4.76
N ILE A 17 -2.04 -1.06 -4.95
CA ILE A 17 -2.72 0.03 -5.67
C ILE A 17 -3.00 -0.36 -7.13
N SER A 18 -2.03 -0.96 -7.84
CA SER A 18 -2.22 -1.36 -9.24
C SER A 18 -3.28 -2.45 -9.42
N ASN A 19 -3.50 -3.29 -8.41
CA ASN A 19 -4.48 -4.37 -8.45
C ASN A 19 -5.81 -4.02 -7.77
N THR A 20 -6.00 -2.77 -7.34
CA THR A 20 -7.20 -2.32 -6.60
C THR A 20 -7.48 -3.22 -5.38
N MET A 21 -6.41 -3.55 -4.66
CA MET A 21 -6.46 -4.38 -3.46
C MET A 21 -6.33 -3.53 -2.20
N GLU A 22 -6.89 -4.04 -1.10
CA GLU A 22 -6.81 -3.40 0.21
C GLU A 22 -5.37 -3.40 0.74
N ILE A 23 -4.88 -2.22 1.11
CA ILE A 23 -3.52 -2.04 1.61
C ILE A 23 -3.51 -2.39 3.11
N GLY A 24 -2.73 -3.39 3.48
CA GLY A 24 -2.52 -3.76 4.89
C GLY A 24 -1.59 -2.79 5.64
N ASP A 25 -0.84 -3.30 6.61
CA ASP A 25 0.01 -2.50 7.49
C ASP A 25 1.01 -1.58 6.74
N LEU A 26 1.06 -0.31 7.18
CA LEU A 26 1.90 0.78 6.69
C LEU A 26 2.82 1.39 7.76
N THR A 27 2.84 0.85 8.99
CA THR A 27 3.62 1.39 10.13
C THR A 27 5.12 1.54 9.85
N THR A 28 5.65 0.75 8.92
CA THR A 28 7.06 0.76 8.51
C THR A 28 7.41 1.83 7.48
N LEU A 29 6.42 2.50 6.89
CA LEU A 29 6.64 3.62 5.98
C LEU A 29 7.18 4.85 6.72
N ALA A 30 8.14 5.53 6.09
CA ALA A 30 8.58 6.85 6.51
C ALA A 30 7.57 7.93 6.13
N ASN A 31 6.85 7.71 5.02
CA ASN A 31 5.92 8.65 4.42
C ASN A 31 4.57 7.98 4.09
N PRO A 32 3.74 7.63 5.10
CA PRO A 32 2.45 6.97 4.86
C PRO A 32 1.47 7.77 3.99
N GLU A 33 1.54 9.10 4.03
CA GLU A 33 0.67 10.01 3.28
C GLU A 33 0.85 9.91 1.75
N ILE A 34 2.00 9.42 1.28
CA ILE A 34 2.25 9.25 -0.16
C ILE A 34 1.38 8.15 -0.77
N VAL A 35 0.86 7.23 0.06
CA VAL A 35 0.08 6.09 -0.40
C VAL A 35 -1.22 6.55 -1.03
N GLU A 36 -1.92 7.47 -0.38
CA GLU A 36 -3.17 8.02 -0.90
C GLU A 36 -2.95 8.87 -2.15
N GLN A 37 -1.85 9.64 -2.21
CA GLN A 37 -1.51 10.40 -3.42
C GLN A 37 -1.28 9.47 -4.62
N ILE A 38 -0.55 8.36 -4.42
CA ILE A 38 -0.31 7.37 -5.48
C ILE A 38 -1.62 6.67 -5.85
N ARG A 39 -2.48 6.34 -4.87
CA ARG A 39 -3.81 5.79 -5.15
C ARG A 39 -4.60 6.72 -6.06
N MET A 40 -4.68 8.01 -5.73
CA MET A 40 -5.40 9.01 -6.52
C MET A 40 -4.80 9.17 -7.93
N MET A 41 -3.47 9.18 -8.06
CA MET A 41 -2.80 9.26 -9.37
C MET A 41 -3.11 8.06 -10.28
N VAL A 42 -3.29 6.88 -9.70
CA VAL A 42 -3.51 5.63 -10.47
C VAL A 42 -4.99 5.31 -10.66
N GLN A 43 -5.84 5.58 -9.67
CA GLN A 43 -7.25 5.16 -9.63
C GLN A 43 -8.25 6.32 -9.73
N GLY A 44 -7.77 7.58 -9.67
CA GLY A 44 -8.61 8.77 -9.64
C GLY A 44 -9.13 9.12 -8.24
N GLU A 45 -9.92 10.20 -8.18
CA GLU A 45 -10.44 10.75 -6.91
C GLU A 45 -11.48 9.84 -6.25
N ALA A 46 -12.27 9.12 -7.06
CA ALA A 46 -13.27 8.20 -6.57
C ALA A 46 -12.64 7.02 -5.81
N LYS A 47 -13.26 6.62 -4.69
CA LYS A 47 -12.88 5.39 -3.99
C LYS A 47 -13.51 4.21 -4.70
N LEU A 48 -12.67 3.32 -5.23
CA LEU A 48 -13.09 2.06 -5.82
C LEU A 48 -13.32 1.02 -4.72
N ALA A 49 -14.23 0.07 -4.97
CA ALA A 49 -14.37 -1.10 -4.11
C ALA A 49 -13.09 -1.94 -4.20
N THR A 50 -12.38 -2.09 -3.08
CA THR A 50 -11.14 -2.86 -3.03
C THR A 50 -11.40 -4.34 -2.81
N LYS A 51 -10.63 -5.19 -3.48
CA LYS A 51 -10.61 -6.63 -3.19
C LYS A 51 -9.75 -6.89 -1.96
N ALA A 52 -10.16 -7.82 -1.11
CA ALA A 52 -9.28 -8.35 -0.09
C ALA A 52 -8.04 -8.96 -0.77
N GLY A 53 -6.84 -8.50 -0.38
CA GLY A 53 -5.60 -9.11 -0.86
C GLY A 53 -5.44 -10.55 -0.36
N PRO A 54 -4.54 -11.35 -0.97
CA PRO A 54 -4.24 -12.70 -0.50
C PRO A 54 -3.84 -12.70 0.98
N GLU A 55 -4.34 -13.66 1.77
CA GLU A 55 -4.17 -13.68 3.23
C GLU A 55 -2.69 -13.68 3.66
N ASP A 56 -1.81 -14.27 2.84
CA ASP A 56 -0.36 -14.37 3.08
C ASP A 56 0.34 -13.01 3.29
N PHE A 57 -0.27 -11.90 2.85
CA PHE A 57 0.31 -10.56 3.03
C PHE A 57 -0.12 -9.85 4.33
N ARG A 58 -1.12 -10.37 5.06
CA ARG A 58 -1.61 -9.76 6.31
C ARG A 58 -0.73 -10.05 7.53
N SER A 59 0.15 -11.04 7.43
CA SER A 59 0.82 -11.62 8.62
C SER A 59 2.33 -11.36 8.71
N PHE A 60 2.89 -10.43 7.94
CA PHE A 60 4.33 -10.15 8.05
C PHE A 60 4.61 -9.26 9.27
N GLY A 61 5.06 -9.89 10.37
CA GLY A 61 5.37 -9.22 11.65
C GLY A 61 4.43 -9.59 12.81
N GLN A 62 3.56 -10.60 12.65
CA GLN A 62 2.82 -11.23 13.75
C GLN A 62 3.53 -12.51 14.21
N GLU A 63 4.78 -12.39 14.62
CA GLU A 63 5.50 -13.34 15.48
C GLU A 63 6.32 -12.56 16.50
#